data_AF-A0A951FBI9-F1
#
_entry.id   AF-A0A951FBI9-F1
#
_cell.length_a   1.000
_cell.length_b   1.000
_cell.length_c   1.000
_cell.angle_alpha   90.00
_cell.angle_beta   90.00
_cell.angle_gamma   90.00
#
_symmetry.space_group_name_H-M   'P 1'
#
loop_
_entity.id
_entity.type
_entity.pdbx_description
1 polymer ?
#
loop_
_entity_poly.entity_id
_entity_poly.type
_entity_poly.pdbx_seq_one_letter_code
_entity_poly.pdbx_strand_id
1 'polypeptide(L)'
;MKRLIIAICLACVLLPTVAVNAANKTPKKLDLEQFIDDVLNERISPDEVLAIKASLTPAQEKQAWHFFYAKVKPVEHTKEQKEALKREVEAEEQAALPAQGDASIQACDPGAVPDCWRQMIEEAATAGGGSGSQGYYTNALRCDNQEDIDYIFGFWYDASNPDSLRWYSTSSQVAWVLGDLNGYGLSNTEVRLCVGDGSVALAGGADWIKQTIFVKRQ
;
A
#
# COMPACT_ATOMS: atom_id res chain seq x y z
N MET A 1 -36.44 72.24 30.84
CA MET A 1 -36.31 71.77 29.44
C MET A 1 -34.99 71.01 29.31
N LYS A 2 -35.04 69.73 28.89
CA LYS A 2 -34.03 68.96 28.10
C LYS A 2 -32.57 69.01 28.59
N ARG A 3 -31.85 67.93 28.95
CA ARG A 3 -31.63 66.63 28.28
C ARG A 3 -30.73 65.76 29.19
N LEU A 4 -31.07 64.48 29.39
CA LEU A 4 -30.46 63.29 28.75
C LEU A 4 -29.29 62.69 29.57
N ILE A 5 -29.60 61.74 30.45
CA ILE A 5 -28.64 60.77 30.99
C ILE A 5 -28.79 59.51 30.14
N ILE A 6 -27.71 59.14 29.44
CA ILE A 6 -27.60 57.90 28.66
C ILE A 6 -27.30 56.77 29.65
N ALA A 7 -28.25 55.86 29.84
CA ALA A 7 -28.02 54.60 30.52
C ALA A 7 -27.59 53.56 29.50
N ILE A 8 -26.32 53.13 29.55
CA ILE A 8 -25.81 51.98 28.81
C ILE A 8 -26.33 50.72 29.51
N CYS A 9 -27.33 50.07 28.94
CA CYS A 9 -27.71 48.71 29.34
C CYS A 9 -26.67 47.74 28.76
N LEU A 10 -25.78 47.27 29.62
CA LEU A 10 -24.90 46.15 29.37
C LEU A 10 -25.76 44.87 29.33
N ALA A 11 -26.19 44.46 28.14
CA ALA A 11 -26.85 43.18 27.95
C ALA A 11 -25.78 42.08 28.04
N CYS A 12 -25.63 41.46 29.21
CA CYS A 12 -25.02 40.15 29.35
C CYS A 12 -25.90 39.14 28.61
N VAL A 13 -25.55 38.86 27.36
CA VAL A 13 -26.07 37.69 26.63
C VAL A 13 -25.48 36.45 27.32
N LEU A 14 -26.26 35.88 28.24
CA LEU A 14 -26.05 34.53 28.75
C LEU A 14 -26.26 33.54 27.60
N LEU A 15 -25.19 33.23 26.88
CA LEU A 15 -25.15 32.05 26.05
C LEU A 15 -25.19 30.82 26.98
N PRO A 16 -26.08 29.84 26.75
CA PRO A 16 -25.97 28.57 27.44
C PRO A 16 -24.66 27.93 26.98
N THR A 17 -23.68 27.87 27.88
CA THR A 17 -22.56 26.98 27.75
C THR A 17 -23.12 25.57 27.70
N VAL A 18 -23.21 25.02 26.48
CA VAL A 18 -23.34 23.59 26.29
C VAL A 18 -22.06 23.04 26.89
N ALA A 19 -22.15 22.55 28.12
CA ALA A 19 -21.11 21.73 28.71
C ALA A 19 -21.00 20.51 27.79
N VAL A 20 -20.06 20.58 26.86
CA VAL A 20 -19.55 19.39 26.18
C VAL A 20 -19.00 18.56 27.32
N ASN A 21 -19.77 17.54 27.72
CA ASN A 21 -19.26 16.43 28.49
C ASN A 21 -18.16 15.81 27.62
N ALA A 22 -16.95 16.37 27.73
CA ALA A 22 -15.74 15.66 27.40
C ALA A 22 -15.69 14.51 28.40
N ALA A 23 -16.42 13.44 28.08
CA ALA A 23 -16.20 12.16 28.68
C ALA A 23 -14.71 11.90 28.50
N ASN A 24 -13.99 12.03 29.61
CA ASN A 24 -12.60 11.67 29.77
C ASN A 24 -12.52 10.16 29.53
N LYS A 25 -12.67 9.73 28.27
CA LYS A 25 -12.29 8.41 27.83
C LYS A 25 -10.77 8.45 27.86
N THR A 26 -10.21 7.99 28.96
CA THR A 26 -8.84 7.49 28.97
C THR A 26 -8.67 6.69 27.69
N PRO A 27 -7.74 7.06 26.78
CA PRO A 27 -7.57 6.33 25.53
C PRO A 27 -7.44 4.86 25.87
N LYS A 28 -8.39 4.03 25.39
CA LYS A 28 -8.33 2.60 25.62
C LYS A 28 -6.97 2.16 25.08
N LYS A 29 -6.10 1.67 25.97
CA LYS A 29 -4.76 1.20 25.58
C LYS A 29 -4.96 0.24 24.41
N LEU A 30 -4.34 0.55 23.27
CA LEU A 30 -4.40 -0.30 22.09
C LEU A 30 -3.85 -1.67 22.48
N ASP A 31 -4.68 -2.70 22.34
CA ASP A 31 -4.26 -4.08 22.50
C ASP A 31 -3.71 -4.55 21.16
N LEU A 32 -2.37 -4.65 21.08
CA LEU A 32 -1.67 -4.97 19.84
C LEU A 32 -1.92 -6.40 19.40
N GLU A 33 -2.14 -7.35 20.32
CA GLU A 33 -2.41 -8.73 19.93
C GLU A 33 -3.80 -8.84 19.32
N GLN A 34 -4.81 -8.23 19.95
CA GLN A 34 -6.16 -8.15 19.40
C GLN A 34 -6.19 -7.41 18.06
N PHE A 35 -5.42 -6.31 17.93
CA PHE A 35 -5.29 -5.60 16.66
C PHE A 35 -4.77 -6.52 15.55
N ILE A 36 -3.71 -7.30 15.80
CA ILE A 36 -3.19 -8.26 14.83
C ILE A 36 -4.22 -9.37 14.53
N ASP A 37 -4.97 -9.85 15.51
CA ASP A 37 -6.06 -10.79 15.26
C ASP A 37 -7.14 -10.17 14.36
N ASP A 38 -7.47 -8.90 14.56
CA ASP A 38 -8.44 -8.20 13.73
C ASP A 38 -7.91 -7.96 12.29
N VAL A 39 -6.61 -7.69 12.12
CA VAL A 39 -5.93 -7.64 10.81
C VAL A 39 -6.05 -8.98 10.09
N LEU A 40 -5.63 -10.07 10.73
CA LEU A 40 -5.56 -11.40 10.10
C LEU A 40 -6.94 -12.01 9.82
N ASN A 41 -7.95 -11.64 10.60
CA ASN A 41 -9.32 -12.09 10.40
C ASN A 41 -10.16 -11.10 9.58
N GLU A 42 -9.54 -10.06 8.99
CA GLU A 42 -10.21 -9.05 8.14
C GLU A 42 -11.42 -8.39 8.85
N ARG A 43 -11.29 -8.13 10.16
CA ARG A 43 -12.36 -7.57 11.01
C ARG A 43 -12.32 -6.04 11.11
N ILE A 44 -11.22 -5.46 10.69
CA ILE A 44 -11.05 -4.02 10.51
C ILE A 44 -10.83 -3.76 9.02
N SER A 45 -10.96 -2.51 8.60
CA SER A 45 -10.69 -2.10 7.23
C SER A 45 -9.20 -1.79 6.99
N PRO A 46 -8.72 -1.81 5.74
CA PRO A 46 -7.38 -1.31 5.39
C PRO A 46 -7.11 0.11 5.91
N ASP A 47 -8.10 0.99 5.82
CA ASP A 47 -7.97 2.39 6.28
C ASP A 47 -7.75 2.47 7.81
N GLU A 48 -8.46 1.63 8.57
CA GLU A 48 -8.24 1.49 10.01
C GLU A 48 -6.85 0.94 10.33
N VAL A 49 -6.35 -0.02 9.52
CA VAL A 49 -4.98 -0.54 9.65
C VAL A 49 -3.97 0.59 9.46
N LEU A 50 -4.10 1.40 8.40
CA LEU A 50 -3.18 2.50 8.12
C LEU A 50 -3.22 3.58 9.20
N ALA A 51 -4.42 3.95 9.67
CA ALA A 51 -4.58 4.91 10.75
C ALA A 51 -3.94 4.41 12.05
N ILE A 52 -4.12 3.13 12.39
CA ILE A 52 -3.50 2.53 13.57
C ILE A 52 -1.98 2.45 13.41
N LYS A 53 -1.48 1.92 12.29
CA LYS A 53 -0.05 1.78 11.95
C LYS A 53 0.67 3.12 12.07
N ALA A 54 0.11 4.20 11.51
CA ALA A 54 0.66 5.55 11.62
C ALA A 54 0.67 6.12 13.05
N SER A 55 -0.14 5.59 13.95
CA SER A 55 -0.20 6.01 15.37
C SER A 55 0.73 5.21 16.29
N LEU A 56 1.30 4.09 15.81
CA LEU A 56 2.16 3.24 16.61
C LEU A 56 3.50 3.93 16.87
N THR A 57 3.99 3.84 18.10
CA THR A 57 5.41 4.09 18.36
C THR A 57 6.25 2.96 17.75
N PRO A 58 7.55 3.19 17.45
CA PRO A 58 8.43 2.14 16.92
C PRO A 58 8.48 0.87 17.80
N ALA A 59 8.36 1.02 19.11
CA ALA A 59 8.33 -0.11 20.04
C ALA A 59 7.02 -0.93 19.92
N GLN A 60 5.89 -0.25 19.75
CA GLN A 60 4.59 -0.90 19.54
C GLN A 60 4.52 -1.56 18.18
N GLU A 61 5.03 -0.91 17.13
CA GLU A 61 5.09 -1.48 15.79
C GLU A 61 5.94 -2.77 15.79
N LYS A 62 7.13 -2.74 16.39
CA LYS A 62 7.98 -3.93 16.55
C LYS A 62 7.24 -5.06 17.30
N GLN A 63 6.47 -4.72 18.33
CA GLN A 63 5.70 -5.69 19.08
C GLN A 63 4.51 -6.25 18.28
N ALA A 64 3.81 -5.42 17.51
CA ALA A 64 2.74 -5.84 16.61
C ALA A 64 3.27 -6.81 15.54
N TRP A 65 4.42 -6.50 14.93
CA TRP A 65 5.11 -7.42 14.03
C TRP A 65 5.45 -8.76 14.68
N HIS A 66 5.93 -8.75 15.93
CA HIS A 66 6.20 -9.98 16.67
C HIS A 66 4.95 -10.88 16.80
N PHE A 67 3.79 -10.29 17.14
CA PHE A 67 2.53 -11.03 17.17
C PHE A 67 2.10 -11.53 15.80
N PHE A 68 2.27 -10.71 14.76
CA PHE A 68 1.93 -11.07 13.38
C PHE A 68 2.73 -12.29 12.90
N TYR A 69 4.06 -12.26 13.05
CA TYR A 69 4.94 -13.38 12.66
C TYR A 69 4.63 -14.67 13.42
N ALA A 70 4.27 -14.58 14.70
CA ALA A 70 3.90 -15.74 15.49
C ALA A 70 2.62 -16.44 14.98
N LYS A 71 1.73 -15.71 14.30
CA LYS A 71 0.42 -16.20 13.85
C LYS A 71 0.41 -16.66 12.38
N VAL A 72 1.11 -15.95 11.47
CA VAL A 72 1.01 -16.22 10.02
C VAL A 72 1.73 -17.49 9.56
N LYS A 73 2.84 -17.88 10.21
CA LYS A 73 3.67 -19.04 9.82
C LYS A 73 3.84 -19.13 8.29
N PRO A 74 4.56 -18.18 7.67
CA PRO A 74 4.66 -18.10 6.22
C PRO A 74 5.16 -19.43 5.63
N VAL A 75 4.57 -19.84 4.52
CA VAL A 75 5.09 -20.95 3.72
C VAL A 75 6.31 -20.43 2.98
N GLU A 76 7.49 -20.62 3.57
CA GLU A 76 8.74 -20.28 2.91
C GLU A 76 9.10 -21.34 1.87
N HIS A 77 9.44 -20.90 0.66
CA HIS A 77 10.09 -21.75 -0.33
C HIS A 77 11.39 -22.30 0.24
N THR A 78 11.67 -23.59 0.02
CA THR A 78 12.97 -24.16 0.36
C THR A 78 14.08 -23.48 -0.45
N LYS A 79 15.31 -23.60 0.01
CA LYS A 79 16.47 -23.05 -0.71
C LYS A 79 16.53 -23.58 -2.15
N GLU A 80 16.24 -24.87 -2.34
CA GLU A 80 16.22 -25.51 -3.65
C GLU A 80 15.11 -24.96 -4.54
N GLN A 81 13.92 -24.70 -3.98
CA GLN A 81 12.80 -24.09 -4.71
C GLN A 81 13.12 -22.65 -5.13
N LYS A 82 13.73 -21.85 -4.24
CA LYS A 82 14.19 -20.49 -4.57
C LYS A 82 15.27 -20.52 -5.65
N GLU A 83 16.24 -21.42 -5.56
CA GLU A 83 17.27 -21.54 -6.61
C GLU A 83 16.73 -22.01 -7.95
N ALA A 84 15.76 -22.94 -7.96
CA ALA A 84 15.10 -23.39 -9.19
C ALA A 84 14.32 -22.26 -9.84
N LEU A 85 13.50 -21.55 -9.07
CA LEU A 85 12.70 -20.44 -9.55
C LEU A 85 13.58 -19.29 -10.05
N LYS A 86 14.68 -18.99 -9.36
CA LYS A 86 15.68 -18.03 -9.82
C LYS A 86 16.24 -18.39 -11.20
N ARG A 87 16.61 -19.65 -11.43
CA ARG A 87 17.13 -20.10 -12.74
C ARG A 87 16.09 -20.01 -13.84
N GLU A 88 14.83 -20.32 -13.54
CA GLU A 88 13.72 -20.18 -14.48
C GLU A 88 13.55 -18.72 -14.91
N VAL A 89 13.50 -17.80 -13.94
CA VAL A 89 13.39 -16.36 -14.21
C VAL A 89 14.61 -15.83 -14.98
N GLU A 90 15.84 -16.20 -14.60
CA GLU A 90 17.06 -15.82 -15.34
C GLU A 90 17.01 -16.29 -16.80
N ALA A 91 16.50 -17.49 -17.05
CA ALA A 91 16.37 -18.03 -18.40
C ALA A 91 15.30 -17.29 -19.22
N GLU A 92 14.17 -16.94 -18.60
CA GLU A 92 13.11 -16.14 -19.24
C GLU A 92 13.58 -14.72 -19.57
N GLU A 93 14.26 -14.05 -18.64
CA GLU A 93 14.82 -12.71 -18.87
C GLU A 93 15.87 -12.71 -19.99
N GLN A 94 16.75 -13.72 -20.04
CA GLN A 94 17.73 -13.87 -21.13
C GLN A 94 17.07 -14.15 -22.47
N ALA A 95 15.99 -14.93 -22.50
CA ALA A 95 15.23 -15.20 -23.72
C ALA A 95 14.44 -13.99 -24.23
N ALA A 96 14.09 -13.07 -23.33
CA ALA A 96 13.32 -11.86 -23.63
C ALA A 96 14.17 -10.66 -24.10
N LEU A 97 15.51 -10.73 -24.05
CA LEU A 97 16.38 -9.66 -24.54
C LEU A 97 16.19 -9.42 -26.04
N PRO A 98 15.74 -8.23 -26.50
CA PRO A 98 15.67 -7.93 -27.91
C PRO A 98 17.08 -7.90 -28.51
N ALA A 99 17.24 -8.48 -29.70
CA ALA A 99 18.41 -8.24 -30.53
C ALA A 99 18.54 -6.73 -30.74
N GLN A 100 19.62 -6.14 -30.21
CA GLN A 100 19.96 -4.71 -30.22
C GLN A 100 19.18 -3.88 -31.26
N GLY A 101 18.14 -3.18 -30.80
CA GLY A 101 17.30 -2.29 -31.60
C GLY A 101 17.62 -0.83 -31.33
N ASP A 102 17.59 -0.03 -32.39
CA ASP A 102 18.16 1.31 -32.54
C ASP A 102 17.74 2.34 -31.48
N ALA A 103 18.71 3.16 -31.06
CA ALA A 103 18.56 4.22 -30.07
C ALA A 103 17.93 5.49 -30.68
N SER A 104 16.67 5.42 -31.11
CA SER A 104 15.87 6.63 -31.35
C SER A 104 14.38 6.31 -31.52
N ILE A 105 13.56 6.54 -30.49
CA ILE A 105 12.24 7.19 -30.58
C ILE A 105 11.75 7.50 -29.15
N GLN A 106 11.38 8.76 -28.99
CA GLN A 106 10.88 9.42 -27.80
C GLN A 106 9.36 9.34 -27.81
N ALA A 107 8.82 8.18 -27.43
CA ALA A 107 7.45 7.89 -26.99
C ALA A 107 7.52 6.50 -26.38
N CYS A 108 6.97 6.30 -25.17
CA CYS A 108 7.10 5.08 -24.37
C CYS A 108 6.64 3.82 -25.15
N ASP A 109 7.58 3.17 -25.84
CA ASP A 109 7.39 2.02 -26.72
C ASP A 109 7.00 0.80 -25.86
N PRO A 110 5.95 0.02 -26.18
CA PRO A 110 5.50 -1.15 -25.39
C PRO A 110 6.51 -2.30 -25.22
N GLY A 111 7.75 -2.15 -25.70
CA GLY A 111 8.89 -3.04 -25.42
C GLY A 111 10.10 -2.32 -24.81
N ALA A 112 9.92 -1.13 -24.25
CA ALA A 112 11.02 -0.29 -23.78
C ALA A 112 11.78 -0.96 -22.64
N VAL A 113 13.03 -1.30 -22.94
CA VAL A 113 14.11 -1.43 -21.96
C VAL A 113 15.07 -0.29 -22.27
N PRO A 114 15.37 0.62 -21.32
CA PRO A 114 14.93 0.64 -19.92
C PRO A 114 13.45 1.06 -19.74
N ASP A 115 12.93 0.90 -18.51
CA ASP A 115 11.55 1.25 -18.12
C ASP A 115 11.16 2.65 -18.61
N CYS A 116 9.90 2.82 -19.04
CA CYS A 116 9.38 4.12 -19.46
C CYS A 116 9.28 5.10 -18.30
N TRP A 117 8.96 4.58 -17.12
CA TRP A 117 8.96 5.31 -15.86
C TRP A 117 9.16 4.32 -14.72
N ARG A 118 9.73 4.80 -13.61
CA ARG A 118 9.89 4.07 -12.36
C ARG A 118 9.81 5.04 -11.19
N GLN A 119 9.03 4.72 -10.17
CA GLN A 119 8.93 5.50 -8.93
C GLN A 119 8.36 4.66 -7.80
N MET A 120 8.53 5.11 -6.55
CA MET A 120 7.76 4.57 -5.44
C MET A 120 6.30 4.98 -5.59
N ILE A 121 5.40 4.02 -5.58
CA ILE A 121 3.96 4.25 -5.54
C ILE A 121 3.53 4.08 -4.08
N GLU A 122 3.02 5.18 -3.51
CA GLU A 122 2.60 5.21 -2.10
C GLU A 122 1.31 4.40 -1.90
N GLU A 123 1.21 3.78 -0.73
CA GLU A 123 -0.04 3.21 -0.24
C GLU A 123 -1.03 4.34 0.11
N ALA A 124 -2.28 4.20 -0.33
CA ALA A 124 -3.34 5.14 0.03
C ALA A 124 -4.56 4.45 0.64
N ALA A 125 -5.24 5.18 1.53
CA ALA A 125 -6.52 4.75 2.10
C ALA A 125 -7.60 4.62 1.02
N THR A 126 -8.44 3.61 1.14
CA THR A 126 -9.43 3.16 0.16
C THR A 126 -10.42 4.26 -0.20
N ALA A 127 -10.16 4.99 -1.29
CA ALA A 127 -11.15 5.86 -1.90
C ALA A 127 -12.19 5.00 -2.66
N GLY A 128 -13.11 4.37 -1.92
CA GLY A 128 -14.32 3.69 -2.42
C GLY A 128 -14.10 2.65 -3.52
N GLY A 129 -14.39 1.38 -3.23
CA GLY A 129 -14.62 0.29 -4.20
C GLY A 129 -13.87 0.39 -5.53
N GLY A 130 -12.65 -0.16 -5.60
CA GLY A 130 -12.05 -0.58 -6.86
C GLY A 130 -12.35 -2.05 -7.08
N SER A 131 -12.80 -2.45 -8.26
CA SER A 131 -12.75 -3.86 -8.63
C SER A 131 -11.29 -4.29 -8.66
N GLY A 132 -10.99 -5.42 -8.00
CA GLY A 132 -9.67 -6.04 -7.98
C GLY A 132 -9.04 -6.05 -9.38
N SER A 133 -7.73 -5.86 -9.39
CA SER A 133 -6.96 -5.71 -10.62
C SER A 133 -7.35 -6.72 -11.69
N GLN A 134 -7.50 -6.25 -12.95
CA GLN A 134 -7.31 -7.12 -14.11
C GLN A 134 -5.81 -7.40 -14.29
N GLY A 135 -5.18 -7.86 -13.21
CA GLY A 135 -3.75 -8.02 -13.12
C GLY A 135 -3.34 -9.47 -13.20
N TYR A 136 -2.25 -9.72 -13.91
CA TYR A 136 -1.47 -10.95 -13.81
C TYR A 136 -0.33 -10.71 -12.81
N TYR A 137 0.25 -11.80 -12.31
CA TYR A 137 1.57 -11.71 -11.73
C TYR A 137 2.56 -12.58 -12.49
N THR A 138 3.81 -12.16 -12.51
CA THR A 138 4.95 -12.95 -12.98
C THR A 138 6.08 -12.81 -11.98
N ASN A 139 7.04 -13.72 -12.03
CA ASN A 139 8.24 -13.61 -11.22
C ASN A 139 9.29 -12.79 -11.99
N ALA A 140 10.10 -12.04 -11.25
CA ALA A 140 11.28 -11.35 -11.76
C ALA A 140 12.38 -11.38 -10.72
N LEU A 141 13.60 -11.06 -11.16
CA LEU A 141 14.69 -10.79 -10.24
C LEU A 141 14.90 -9.29 -10.13
N ARG A 142 15.16 -8.81 -8.90
CA ARG A 142 15.62 -7.43 -8.67
C ARG A 142 14.62 -6.37 -9.10
N CYS A 143 13.33 -6.68 -9.07
CA CYS A 143 12.28 -5.72 -9.31
C CYS A 143 12.24 -4.69 -8.16
N ASP A 144 12.43 -5.12 -6.92
CA ASP A 144 12.46 -4.24 -5.74
C ASP A 144 13.87 -3.69 -5.41
N ASN A 145 14.86 -3.98 -6.26
CA ASN A 145 16.30 -3.72 -6.12
C ASN A 145 17.07 -4.66 -5.17
N GLN A 146 16.49 -5.78 -4.73
CA GLN A 146 17.19 -6.84 -4.01
C GLN A 146 17.53 -8.03 -4.92
N GLU A 147 18.58 -8.79 -4.60
CA GLU A 147 19.01 -9.93 -5.43
C GLU A 147 18.24 -11.24 -5.15
N ASP A 148 16.95 -11.13 -4.83
CA ASP A 148 16.02 -12.22 -4.58
C ASP A 148 14.88 -12.25 -5.61
N ILE A 149 13.89 -13.12 -5.35
CA ILE A 149 12.75 -13.33 -6.22
C ILE A 149 11.67 -12.34 -5.82
N ASP A 150 11.23 -11.59 -6.81
CA ASP A 150 10.13 -10.66 -6.70
C ASP A 150 8.94 -11.16 -7.52
N TYR A 151 7.77 -10.74 -7.08
CA TYR A 151 6.54 -10.81 -7.84
C TYR A 151 6.27 -9.45 -8.46
N ILE A 152 6.09 -9.44 -9.78
CA ILE A 152 5.55 -8.29 -10.51
C ILE A 152 4.04 -8.48 -10.59
N PHE A 153 3.28 -7.56 -10.01
CA PHE A 153 1.84 -7.44 -10.24
C PHE A 153 1.61 -6.40 -11.33
N GLY A 154 1.10 -6.83 -12.49
CA GLY A 154 0.81 -5.95 -13.62
C GLY A 154 -0.64 -5.48 -13.62
N PHE A 155 -0.91 -4.24 -14.04
CA PHE A 155 -2.23 -3.63 -14.13
C PHE A 155 -2.34 -2.88 -15.44
N TRP A 156 -3.37 -3.16 -16.24
CA TRP A 156 -3.70 -2.34 -17.40
C TRP A 156 -4.34 -1.04 -16.92
N TYR A 157 -3.55 0.03 -16.85
CA TYR A 157 -3.95 1.32 -16.29
C TYR A 157 -3.19 2.46 -16.95
N ASP A 158 -3.88 3.59 -17.17
CA ASP A 158 -3.25 4.78 -17.75
C ASP A 158 -2.24 5.40 -16.77
N ALA A 159 -0.97 5.22 -17.07
CA ALA A 159 0.20 5.70 -16.35
C ALA A 159 0.85 6.92 -17.01
N SER A 160 0.11 7.69 -17.83
CA SER A 160 0.65 8.94 -18.43
C SER A 160 1.07 10.01 -17.40
N ASN A 161 0.58 9.93 -16.16
CA ASN A 161 1.06 10.72 -15.03
C ASN A 161 1.38 9.82 -13.81
N PRO A 162 2.56 9.18 -13.79
CA PRO A 162 2.95 8.25 -12.74
C PRO A 162 2.92 8.84 -11.33
N ASP A 163 3.21 10.13 -11.15
CA ASP A 163 3.29 10.79 -9.83
C ASP A 163 1.94 10.84 -9.09
N SER A 164 0.84 10.77 -9.86
CA SER A 164 -0.52 10.73 -9.30
C SER A 164 -0.98 9.33 -8.89
N LEU A 165 -0.21 8.29 -9.23
CA LEU A 165 -0.60 6.91 -8.95
C LEU A 165 -0.46 6.61 -7.47
N ARG A 166 -1.43 5.86 -6.95
CA ARG A 166 -1.43 5.27 -5.62
C ARG A 166 -1.91 3.83 -5.72
N TRP A 167 -1.41 2.98 -4.83
CA TRP A 167 -1.93 1.63 -4.69
C TRP A 167 -2.82 1.54 -3.45
N TYR A 168 -3.78 0.63 -3.52
CA TYR A 168 -4.81 0.41 -2.51
C TYR A 168 -5.02 -1.09 -2.34
N SER A 169 -5.57 -1.50 -1.21
CA SER A 169 -5.97 -2.88 -0.96
C SER A 169 -7.38 -2.95 -0.38
N THR A 170 -8.09 -4.04 -0.65
CA THR A 170 -9.32 -4.42 0.08
C THR A 170 -9.05 -5.36 1.26
N SER A 171 -7.81 -5.80 1.46
CA SER A 171 -7.38 -6.69 2.55
C SER A 171 -6.55 -5.93 3.58
N SER A 172 -6.96 -6.02 4.84
CA SER A 172 -6.24 -5.51 5.99
C SER A 172 -4.92 -6.22 6.21
N GLN A 173 -4.83 -7.53 5.94
CA GLN A 173 -3.55 -8.23 5.99
C GLN A 173 -2.56 -7.67 4.96
N VAL A 174 -3.01 -7.45 3.72
CA VAL A 174 -2.17 -6.86 2.67
C VAL A 174 -1.75 -5.43 3.03
N ALA A 175 -2.64 -4.59 3.55
CA ALA A 175 -2.31 -3.22 3.99
C ALA A 175 -1.38 -3.18 5.22
N TRP A 176 -1.48 -4.18 6.11
CA TRP A 176 -0.55 -4.31 7.22
C TRP A 176 0.87 -4.63 6.72
N VAL A 177 0.94 -5.62 5.82
CA VAL A 177 2.21 -6.19 5.36
C VAL A 177 2.91 -5.30 4.36
N LEU A 178 2.17 -4.82 3.37
CA LEU A 178 2.71 -3.98 2.32
C LEU A 178 2.84 -2.53 2.83
N GLY A 179 3.67 -1.77 2.14
CA GLY A 179 3.85 -0.33 2.31
C GLY A 179 4.09 0.26 0.92
N ASP A 180 4.82 1.36 0.82
CA ASP A 180 5.14 1.91 -0.50
C ASP A 180 5.87 0.87 -1.37
N LEU A 181 5.44 0.73 -2.62
CA LEU A 181 5.93 -0.30 -3.54
C LEU A 181 6.71 0.34 -4.67
N ASN A 182 7.75 -0.36 -5.15
CA ASN A 182 8.44 0.05 -6.36
C ASN A 182 7.51 -0.17 -7.56
N GLY A 183 7.11 0.92 -8.19
CA GLY A 183 6.23 0.94 -9.34
C GLY A 183 6.99 1.29 -10.62
N TYR A 184 6.64 0.66 -11.74
CA TYR A 184 7.20 1.00 -13.04
C TYR A 184 6.22 0.65 -14.17
N GLY A 185 6.52 1.09 -15.39
CA GLY A 185 5.76 0.70 -16.57
C GLY A 185 6.66 0.60 -17.79
N LEU A 186 6.39 -0.39 -18.65
CA LEU A 186 7.01 -0.52 -19.96
C LEU A 186 6.26 0.30 -21.02
N SER A 187 5.13 0.93 -20.65
CA SER A 187 4.40 1.89 -21.47
C SER A 187 3.58 2.83 -20.56
N ASN A 188 2.87 3.78 -21.17
CA ASN A 188 1.91 4.63 -20.44
C ASN A 188 0.54 3.95 -20.22
N THR A 189 0.37 2.68 -20.58
CA THR A 189 -0.91 1.94 -20.49
C THR A 189 -0.87 0.78 -19.51
N GLU A 190 0.24 0.63 -18.80
CA GLU A 190 0.38 -0.35 -17.73
C GLU A 190 1.08 0.24 -16.52
N VAL A 191 0.78 -0.35 -15.37
CA VAL A 191 1.48 -0.15 -14.10
C VAL A 191 1.93 -1.53 -13.63
N ARG A 192 3.15 -1.62 -13.11
CA ARG A 192 3.70 -2.83 -12.51
C ARG A 192 4.17 -2.49 -11.10
N LEU A 193 3.78 -3.31 -10.13
CA LEU A 193 4.21 -3.21 -8.73
C LEU A 193 5.11 -4.38 -8.37
N CYS A 194 6.29 -4.10 -7.83
CA CYS A 194 7.21 -5.11 -7.32
C CYS A 194 6.91 -5.44 -5.85
N VAL A 195 6.82 -6.72 -5.52
CA VAL A 195 6.67 -7.21 -4.15
C VAL A 195 7.58 -8.42 -3.94
N GLY A 196 8.49 -8.33 -2.97
CA GLY A 196 9.40 -9.44 -2.64
C GLY A 196 8.67 -10.68 -2.13
N ASP A 197 9.21 -11.87 -2.42
CA ASP A 197 8.66 -13.19 -2.05
C ASP A 197 8.31 -13.29 -0.56
N GLY A 198 9.13 -12.72 0.32
CA GLY A 198 8.86 -12.70 1.76
C GLY A 198 7.58 -11.94 2.12
N SER A 199 7.39 -10.75 1.55
CA SER A 199 6.18 -9.95 1.74
C SER A 199 4.96 -10.65 1.11
N VAL A 200 5.13 -11.29 -0.05
CA VAL A 200 4.07 -12.10 -0.68
C VAL A 200 3.63 -13.24 0.25
N ALA A 201 4.57 -13.99 0.82
CA ALA A 201 4.25 -15.07 1.75
C ALA A 201 3.53 -14.58 3.00
N LEU A 202 3.94 -13.44 3.56
CA LEU A 202 3.32 -12.84 4.75
C LEU A 202 1.93 -12.26 4.47
N ALA A 203 1.71 -11.74 3.27
CA ALA A 203 0.44 -11.14 2.86
C ALA A 203 -0.65 -12.16 2.55
N GLY A 204 -0.33 -13.46 2.48
CA GLY A 204 -1.30 -14.52 2.15
C GLY A 204 -1.12 -15.14 0.75
N GLY A 205 -0.02 -14.82 0.06
CA GLY A 205 0.35 -15.38 -1.24
C GLY A 205 -0.03 -14.50 -2.43
N ALA A 206 0.56 -14.80 -3.59
CA ALA A 206 0.44 -13.97 -4.79
C ALA A 206 -1.00 -13.87 -5.30
N ASP A 207 -1.76 -14.98 -5.27
CA ASP A 207 -3.16 -14.96 -5.69
C ASP A 207 -4.04 -14.08 -4.81
N TRP A 208 -3.77 -14.04 -3.50
CA TRP A 208 -4.50 -13.19 -2.57
C TRP A 208 -4.20 -11.71 -2.80
N ILE A 209 -2.91 -11.35 -2.95
CA ILE A 209 -2.50 -9.99 -3.32
C ILE A 209 -3.19 -9.58 -4.63
N LYS A 210 -3.08 -10.39 -5.69
CA LYS A 210 -3.68 -10.12 -7.01
C LYS A 210 -5.17 -9.75 -6.93
N GLN A 211 -5.93 -10.44 -6.08
CA GLN A 211 -7.37 -10.24 -5.92
C GLN A 211 -7.73 -9.00 -5.11
N THR A 212 -6.82 -8.52 -4.26
CA THR A 212 -7.12 -7.50 -3.24
C THR A 212 -6.44 -6.16 -3.52
N ILE A 213 -5.34 -6.15 -4.27
CA ILE A 213 -4.60 -4.94 -4.63
C ILE A 213 -5.16 -4.29 -5.91
N PHE A 214 -5.13 -2.97 -5.98
CA PHE A 214 -5.46 -2.19 -7.17
C PHE A 214 -4.76 -0.83 -7.20
N VAL A 215 -4.63 -0.24 -8.39
CA VAL A 215 -3.98 1.07 -8.61
C VAL A 215 -5.03 2.07 -9.10
N LYS A 216 -4.98 3.30 -8.57
CA LYS A 216 -5.78 4.45 -9.06
C LYS A 216 -4.95 5.74 -8.99
N ARG A 217 -5.42 6.78 -9.68
CA ARG A 217 -4.94 8.16 -9.47
C ARG A 217 -5.60 8.79 -8.25
N GLN A 218 -4.83 9.60 -7.53
CA GLN A 218 -5.31 10.48 -6.46
C GLN A 218 -5.60 11.90 -6.96
#